data_AF-A0A2Z3V0U4-F1
#
_entry.id   AF-A0A2Z3V0U4-F1
#
_cell.length_a   1.000
_cell.length_b   1.000
_cell.length_c   1.000
_cell.angle_alpha   90.00
_cell.angle_beta   90.00
_cell.angle_gamma   90.00
#
_symmetry.space_group_name_H-M   'P 1'
#
loop_
_entity.id
_entity.type
_entity.pdbx_description
1 polymer ?
#
loop_
_entity_poly.entity_id
_entity_poly.type
_entity_poly.pdbx_seq_one_letter_code
_entity_poly.pdbx_strand_id
1 'polypeptide(L)'
;MAAVRTGHLRRLGSGAIVVTVPGTQRLIVCRAAWEDVLVHAADRPGDAFVFRPGRAARHSKNLFSSWTACHTPTGGLPALSVRRLRSSWIVELLSARIDLAVVAAAAGMSASALARYHHFVPALDEPTAVALLRGRAL
;
A
#
# COMPACT_ATOMS: atom_id res chain seq x y z
N MET A 1 0.05 0.65 16.04
CA MET A 1 0.86 0.75 14.82
C MET A 1 1.75 1.98 14.95
N ALA A 2 3.07 1.85 14.76
CA ALA A 2 3.98 2.97 14.89
C ALA A 2 3.72 4.02 13.80
N ALA A 3 3.88 5.30 14.14
CA ALA A 3 3.69 6.39 13.20
C ALA A 3 4.90 6.53 12.26
N VAL A 4 4.64 6.76 10.96
CA VAL A 4 5.69 6.97 9.96
C VAL A 4 6.20 8.41 10.04
N ARG A 5 7.53 8.55 10.04
CA ARG A 5 8.24 9.83 10.02
C ARG A 5 9.12 9.93 8.78
N THR A 6 9.59 11.13 8.46
CA THR A 6 10.45 11.39 7.31
C THR A 6 11.71 10.51 7.34
N GLY A 7 12.35 10.34 8.49
CA GLY A 7 13.50 9.44 8.66
C GLY A 7 13.22 7.95 8.42
N HIS A 8 11.95 7.55 8.33
CA HIS A 8 11.55 6.19 7.97
C HIS A 8 11.46 5.97 6.45
N LEU A 9 11.54 7.03 5.64
CA LEU A 9 11.49 6.95 4.19
C LEU A 9 12.90 6.85 3.63
N ARG A 10 13.15 5.84 2.79
CA ARG A 10 14.44 5.63 2.13
C ARG A 10 14.24 5.55 0.64
N ARG A 11 14.87 6.46 -0.10
CA ARG A 11 14.93 6.43 -1.56
C ARG A 11 16.02 5.46 -2.02
N LEU A 12 15.68 4.58 -2.95
CA LEU A 12 16.62 3.68 -3.61
C LEU A 12 17.20 4.34 -4.86
N GLY A 13 18.33 3.82 -5.36
CA GLY A 13 18.92 4.28 -6.63
C GLY A 13 17.99 4.11 -7.84
N SER A 14 17.01 3.21 -7.76
CA SER A 14 15.95 3.04 -8.76
C SER A 14 14.86 4.12 -8.73
N GLY A 15 14.90 5.05 -7.77
CA GLY A 15 13.83 6.02 -7.53
C GLY A 15 12.77 5.56 -6.52
N ALA A 16 12.67 4.24 -6.28
CA ALA A 16 11.66 3.68 -5.40
C ALA A 16 11.78 4.17 -3.94
N ILE A 17 10.63 4.41 -3.30
CA ILE A 17 10.57 4.81 -1.88
C ILE A 17 10.20 3.60 -1.02
N VAL A 18 11.10 3.23 -0.09
CA VAL A 18 10.87 2.19 0.92
C VAL A 18 10.53 2.84 2.25
N VAL A 19 9.47 2.33 2.91
CA VAL A 19 9.02 2.77 4.22
C VAL A 19 9.47 1.76 5.28
N THR A 20 10.33 2.20 6.19
CA THR A 20 10.83 1.37 7.31
C THR A 20 10.05 1.70 8.57
N VAL A 21 9.10 0.87 8.95
CA VAL A 21 8.30 1.12 10.15
C VAL A 21 8.91 0.39 11.36
N PRO A 22 9.19 1.06 12.48
CA PRO A 22 9.68 0.40 13.67
C PRO A 22 8.76 -0.72 14.16
N GLY A 23 9.34 -1.87 14.53
CA GLY A 23 8.59 -3.03 15.03
C GLY A 23 7.94 -3.88 13.94
N THR A 24 8.30 -3.70 12.67
CA THR A 24 7.92 -4.62 11.59
C THR A 24 9.12 -4.96 10.72
N GLN A 25 9.22 -6.23 10.32
CA GLN A 25 10.21 -6.69 9.34
C GLN A 25 9.68 -6.70 7.90
N ARG A 26 8.44 -6.25 7.70
CA ARG A 26 7.81 -6.19 6.37
C ARG A 26 8.52 -5.16 5.49
N LEU A 27 8.80 -5.56 4.26
CA LEU A 27 9.16 -4.64 3.18
C LEU A 27 7.89 -3.89 2.74
N ILE A 28 7.88 -2.57 2.96
CA ILE A 28 6.80 -1.68 2.51
C ILE A 28 7.40 -0.76 1.46
N VAL A 29 7.04 -0.97 0.19
CA VAL A 29 7.45 -0.12 -0.93
C VAL A 29 6.28 0.74 -1.35
N CYS A 30 6.53 2.03 -1.57
CA CYS A 30 5.55 2.91 -2.17
C CYS A 30 5.23 2.42 -3.59
N ARG A 31 3.98 2.54 -4.01
CA ARG A 31 3.61 2.24 -5.39
C ARG A 31 4.14 3.38 -6.27
N ALA A 32 4.68 3.04 -7.44
CA ALA A 32 5.27 4.00 -8.39
C ALA A 32 4.42 5.26 -8.61
N ALA A 33 3.11 5.10 -8.82
CA ALA A 33 2.17 6.21 -9.01
C ALA A 33 2.09 7.22 -7.85
N TRP A 34 2.63 6.88 -6.68
CA TRP A 34 2.63 7.71 -5.47
C TRP A 34 4.04 8.06 -4.98
N GLU A 35 5.09 7.68 -5.72
CA GLU A 35 6.48 7.93 -5.31
C GLU A 35 6.76 9.43 -5.19
N ASP A 36 6.33 10.24 -6.16
CA ASP A 36 6.51 11.69 -6.12
C ASP A 36 5.91 12.30 -4.85
N VAL A 37 4.73 11.83 -4.42
CA VAL A 37 4.08 12.33 -3.19
C VAL A 37 4.93 12.05 -1.95
N LEU A 38 5.58 10.88 -1.89
CA LEU A 38 6.46 10.53 -0.77
C LEU A 38 7.86 11.13 -0.88
N VAL A 39 8.39 11.38 -2.08
CA VAL A 39 9.65 12.11 -2.28
C VAL A 39 9.53 13.50 -1.65
N HIS A 40 8.48 14.24 -1.97
CA HIS A 40 8.23 15.56 -1.38
C HIS A 40 8.07 15.52 0.15
N ALA A 41 7.65 14.39 0.71
CA ALA A 41 7.59 14.22 2.16
C ALA A 41 8.97 13.88 2.76
N ALA A 42 9.77 13.06 2.07
CA ALA A 42 11.11 12.67 2.49
C ALA A 42 12.11 13.84 2.47
N ASP A 43 11.96 14.74 1.51
CA ASP A 43 12.84 15.91 1.34
C ASP A 43 12.57 17.04 2.36
N ARG A 44 11.53 16.90 3.21
CA ARG A 44 11.25 17.90 4.25
C ARG A 44 12.32 17.86 5.33
N PRO A 45 12.86 19.02 5.75
CA PRO A 45 13.86 19.07 6.80
C PRO A 45 13.28 18.63 8.15
N GLY A 46 14.09 17.90 8.92
CA GLY A 46 13.75 17.41 10.26
C GLY A 46 13.00 16.07 10.29
N ASP A 47 12.90 15.47 11.48
CA ASP A 47 12.20 14.20 11.71
C ASP A 47 10.71 14.41 12.04
N ALA A 48 9.94 14.80 11.04
CA ALA A 48 8.51 15.10 11.16
C ALA A 48 7.62 13.89 10.82
N PHE A 49 6.37 13.90 11.27
CA PHE A 49 5.39 12.90 10.81
C PHE A 49 5.07 13.10 9.32
N VAL A 50 5.09 12.01 8.55
CA VAL A 50 4.75 12.06 7.10
C VAL A 50 3.31 12.54 6.90
N PHE A 51 2.40 12.11 7.77
CA PHE A 51 1.00 12.51 7.77
C PHE A 51 0.71 13.47 8.94
N ARG A 52 0.15 14.65 8.62
CA ARG A 52 -0.06 15.78 9.54
C ARG A 52 1.22 16.14 10.32
N PRO A 53 2.23 16.72 9.65
CA PRO A 53 3.55 17.00 10.23
C PRO A 53 3.52 17.89 11.48
N GLY A 54 2.54 18.79 11.62
CA GLY A 54 2.36 19.67 12.78
C GLY A 54 1.63 19.07 13.98
N ARG A 55 1.37 17.75 14.01
CA ARG A 55 0.61 17.15 15.12
C ARG A 55 1.47 17.07 16.40
N ALA A 56 0.89 17.49 17.53
CA ALA A 56 1.54 17.38 18.85
C ALA A 56 1.50 15.95 19.41
N ALA A 57 0.41 15.21 19.17
CA ALA A 57 0.25 13.85 19.70
C ALA A 57 1.11 12.83 18.94
N ARG A 58 1.96 12.10 19.66
CA ARG A 58 2.81 11.02 19.08
C ARG A 58 2.00 9.82 18.58
N HIS A 59 0.88 9.52 19.22
CA HIS A 59 -0.01 8.43 18.85
C HIS A 59 -1.47 8.91 18.83
N SER A 60 -2.18 8.60 17.75
CA SER A 60 -3.63 8.76 17.68
C SER A 60 -4.20 7.49 17.04
N LYS A 61 -4.89 6.70 17.87
CA LYS A 61 -5.44 5.40 17.47
C LYS A 61 -6.43 5.51 16.30
N ASN A 62 -7.06 6.68 16.14
CA ASN A 62 -8.12 6.93 15.17
C ASN A 62 -7.73 7.95 14.10
N LEU A 63 -6.45 8.30 13.96
CA LEU A 63 -6.04 9.40 13.08
C LEU A 63 -6.54 9.21 11.63
N PHE A 64 -6.28 8.04 11.05
CA PHE A 64 -6.67 7.77 9.68
C PHE A 64 -8.17 7.51 9.55
N SER A 65 -8.81 6.85 10.53
CA SER A 65 -10.26 6.60 10.48
C SER A 65 -11.06 7.90 10.61
N SER A 66 -10.70 8.79 11.54
CA SER A 66 -11.29 10.11 11.68
C SER A 66 -11.01 10.97 10.45
N TRP A 67 -9.79 10.94 9.90
CA TRP A 67 -9.50 11.66 8.67
C TRP A 67 -10.37 11.16 7.50
N THR A 68 -10.46 9.85 7.27
CA THR A 68 -11.32 9.30 6.21
C THR A 68 -12.80 9.62 6.43
N ALA A 69 -13.27 9.68 7.68
CA ALA A 69 -14.66 10.03 7.99
C ALA A 69 -14.99 11.49 7.66
N CYS A 70 -14.02 12.39 7.75
CA CYS A 70 -14.20 13.80 7.39
C CYS A 70 -14.03 14.08 5.88
N HIS A 71 -13.61 13.10 5.08
CA HIS A 71 -13.32 13.28 3.65
C HIS A 71 -14.18 12.32 2.84
N THR A 72 -15.34 12.81 2.40
CA THR A 72 -16.22 12.08 1.49
C THR A 72 -15.76 12.29 0.05
N PRO A 73 -15.50 11.21 -0.70
CA PRO A 73 -15.21 11.31 -2.13
C PRO A 73 -16.35 11.98 -2.90
N THR A 74 -16.01 12.77 -3.92
CA THR A 74 -17.00 13.39 -4.82
C THR A 74 -17.51 12.36 -5.85
N GLY A 75 -18.58 12.70 -6.57
CA GLY A 75 -19.07 11.89 -7.69
C GLY A 75 -19.82 10.61 -7.31
N GLY A 76 -20.48 10.58 -6.15
CA GLY A 76 -21.27 9.42 -5.70
C GLY A 76 -20.43 8.21 -5.25
N LEU A 77 -19.12 8.40 -5.12
CA LEU A 77 -18.21 7.37 -4.64
C LEU A 77 -18.47 7.04 -3.16
N PRO A 78 -18.34 5.77 -2.76
CA PRO A 78 -18.53 5.38 -1.36
C PRO A 78 -17.56 6.07 -0.39
N ALA A 79 -17.97 6.23 0.86
CA ALA A 79 -17.12 6.79 1.92
C ALA A 79 -15.77 6.04 2.06
N LEU A 80 -14.71 6.81 2.32
CA LEU A 80 -13.37 6.28 2.53
C LEU A 80 -13.32 5.43 3.81
N SER A 81 -12.63 4.31 3.72
CA SER A 81 -12.36 3.45 4.87
C SER A 81 -10.96 2.88 4.72
N VAL A 82 -10.14 3.02 5.77
CA VAL A 82 -8.77 2.45 5.81
C VAL A 82 -8.78 0.96 5.48
N ARG A 83 -9.79 0.22 5.96
CA ARG A 83 -9.93 -1.21 5.68
C ARG A 83 -10.20 -1.47 4.19
N ARG A 84 -11.05 -0.66 3.54
CA ARG A 84 -11.35 -0.79 2.11
C ARG A 84 -10.17 -0.37 1.25
N LEU A 85 -9.50 0.74 1.58
CA LEU A 85 -8.29 1.18 0.89
C LEU A 85 -7.22 0.09 0.90
N ARG A 86 -7.02 -0.55 2.06
CA ARG A 86 -6.10 -1.69 2.16
C ARG A 86 -6.54 -2.89 1.32
N SER A 87 -7.83 -3.22 1.31
CA SER A 87 -8.35 -4.29 0.45
C SER A 87 -8.14 -3.98 -1.04
N SER A 88 -8.42 -2.75 -1.47
CA SER A 88 -8.19 -2.30 -2.86
C SER A 88 -6.72 -2.44 -3.24
N TRP A 89 -5.80 -2.00 -2.38
CA TRP A 89 -4.36 -2.16 -2.61
C TRP A 89 -3.95 -3.64 -2.76
N ILE A 90 -4.48 -4.55 -1.94
CA ILE A 90 -4.22 -5.99 -2.08
C ILE A 90 -4.76 -6.50 -3.43
N VAL A 91 -6.00 -6.16 -3.77
CA VAL A 91 -6.65 -6.59 -5.03
C VAL A 91 -5.89 -6.07 -6.25
N GLU A 92 -5.42 -4.81 -6.22
CA GLU A 92 -4.58 -4.24 -7.29
C GLU A 92 -3.28 -5.04 -7.50
N LEU A 93 -2.61 -5.44 -6.42
CA LEU A 93 -1.38 -6.24 -6.51
C LEU A 93 -1.65 -7.64 -7.07
N LEU A 94 -2.72 -8.29 -6.61
CA LEU A 94 -3.13 -9.60 -7.11
C LEU A 94 -3.57 -9.55 -8.58
N SER A 95 -4.25 -8.47 -8.98
CA SER A 95 -4.67 -8.24 -10.37
C SER A 95 -3.47 -8.03 -11.30
N ALA A 96 -2.40 -7.43 -10.79
CA ALA A 96 -1.12 -7.30 -11.48
C ALA A 96 -0.29 -8.60 -11.51
N ARG A 97 -0.86 -9.73 -11.04
CA ARG A 97 -0.22 -11.06 -11.02
C ARG A 97 1.11 -11.09 -10.26
N ILE A 98 1.28 -10.22 -9.28
CA ILE A 98 2.42 -10.26 -8.37
C ILE A 98 2.33 -11.53 -7.53
N ASP A 99 3.48 -12.17 -7.29
CA ASP A 99 3.59 -13.38 -6.49
C ASP A 99 2.84 -13.29 -5.15
N LEU A 100 2.10 -14.36 -4.81
CA LEU A 100 1.25 -14.39 -3.63
C LEU A 100 2.04 -14.24 -2.32
N ALA A 101 3.24 -14.84 -2.23
CA ALA A 101 4.06 -14.74 -1.03
C ALA A 101 4.60 -13.31 -0.86
N VAL A 102 4.97 -12.65 -1.96
CA VAL A 102 5.36 -11.22 -1.96
C VAL A 102 4.23 -10.34 -1.47
N VAL A 103 3.01 -10.50 -2.01
CA VAL A 103 1.83 -9.73 -1.57
C VAL A 103 1.50 -10.00 -0.10
N ALA A 104 1.54 -11.26 0.33
CA ALA A 104 1.27 -11.66 1.70
C ALA A 104 2.27 -11.03 2.69
N ALA A 105 3.57 -11.08 2.37
CA ALA A 105 4.63 -10.49 3.17
C ALA A 105 4.49 -8.97 3.29
N ALA A 106 4.24 -8.28 2.17
CA ALA A 106 4.01 -6.83 2.15
C ALA A 106 2.75 -6.44 2.94
N ALA A 107 1.69 -7.24 2.81
CA ALA A 107 0.46 -7.04 3.58
C ALA A 107 0.67 -7.35 5.07
N GLY A 108 1.54 -8.30 5.44
CA GLY A 108 1.66 -8.77 6.81
C GLY A 108 0.57 -9.74 7.21
N MET A 109 0.24 -10.67 6.33
CA MET A 109 -0.68 -11.77 6.56
C MET A 109 -0.16 -13.05 5.91
N SER A 110 -0.78 -14.19 6.18
CA SER A 110 -0.46 -15.43 5.48
C SER A 110 -0.94 -15.38 4.03
N ALA A 111 -0.32 -16.17 3.15
CA ALA A 111 -0.79 -16.33 1.77
C ALA A 111 -2.22 -16.90 1.73
N SER A 112 -2.56 -17.83 2.63
CA SER A 112 -3.93 -18.36 2.74
C SER A 112 -4.98 -17.29 3.06
N ALA A 113 -4.62 -16.29 3.87
CA ALA A 113 -5.52 -15.17 4.18
C ALA A 113 -5.83 -14.29 2.95
N LEU A 114 -5.06 -14.39 1.87
CA LEU A 114 -5.33 -13.67 0.62
C LEU A 114 -6.52 -14.26 -0.16
N ALA A 115 -6.88 -15.52 0.07
CA ALA A 115 -7.95 -16.20 -0.68
C ALA A 115 -9.28 -15.42 -0.63
N ARG A 116 -9.58 -14.75 0.49
CA ARG A 116 -10.78 -13.91 0.66
C ARG A 116 -10.88 -12.73 -0.33
N TYR A 117 -9.78 -12.35 -0.97
CA TYR A 117 -9.75 -11.26 -1.95
C TYR A 117 -9.85 -11.76 -3.39
N HIS A 118 -9.69 -13.07 -3.62
CA HIS A 118 -9.61 -13.64 -4.97
C HIS A 118 -10.85 -13.36 -5.80
N HIS A 119 -12.03 -13.33 -5.18
CA HIS A 119 -13.28 -13.06 -5.89
C HIS A 119 -13.40 -11.61 -6.41
N PHE A 120 -12.53 -10.70 -5.98
CA PHE A 120 -12.44 -9.33 -6.51
C PHE A 120 -11.37 -9.17 -7.60
N VAL A 121 -10.53 -10.18 -7.80
CA VAL A 121 -9.48 -10.16 -8.81
C VAL A 121 -10.12 -10.50 -10.16
N PRO A 122 -9.95 -9.66 -11.19
CA PRO A 122 -10.46 -9.97 -12.53
C PRO A 122 -9.92 -11.31 -13.03
N ALA A 123 -10.78 -12.08 -13.70
CA ALA A 123 -10.35 -13.26 -14.43
C ALA A 123 -9.35 -12.88 -15.52
N LEU A 124 -8.42 -13.78 -15.83
CA LEU A 124 -7.61 -13.64 -17.03
C LEU A 124 -8.48 -13.85 -18.27
N ASP A 125 -8.19 -13.11 -19.34
CA ASP A 125 -8.68 -13.51 -20.64
C ASP A 125 -8.06 -14.86 -21.06
N GLU A 126 -8.78 -15.57 -21.92
CA GLU A 126 -8.38 -16.90 -22.38
C GLU A 126 -6.99 -16.89 -23.05
N PRO A 127 -6.64 -15.94 -23.95
CA PRO A 127 -5.30 -15.89 -24.56
C PRO A 127 -4.16 -15.79 -23.54
N THR A 128 -4.31 -14.93 -22.53
CA THR A 128 -3.30 -14.76 -21.47
C THR A 128 -3.19 -16.01 -20.61
N ALA A 129 -4.32 -16.62 -20.25
CA ALA A 129 -4.34 -17.87 -19.50
C ALA A 129 -3.65 -19.01 -20.26
N VAL A 130 -3.92 -19.14 -21.56
CA VAL A 130 -3.28 -20.14 -22.42
C VAL A 130 -1.78 -19.90 -22.52
N ALA A 131 -1.33 -18.65 -22.70
CA ALA A 131 0.10 -18.33 -22.77
C ALA A 131 0.84 -18.74 -21.48
N LEU A 132 0.28 -18.39 -20.32
CA LEU A 132 0.85 -18.75 -19.01
C LEU A 132 0.88 -20.26 -18.80
N LEU A 133 -0.24 -20.96 -19.04
CA LEU A 133 -0.35 -22.41 -18.82
C LEU A 133 0.50 -23.23 -19.80
N ARG A 134 0.75 -22.71 -21.01
CA ARG A 134 1.62 -23.35 -21.99
C ARG A 134 3.10 -23.29 -21.61
N GLY A 135 3.49 -22.44 -20.66
CA GLY A 135 4.87 -22.35 -20.16
C GLY A 135 5.86 -21.73 -21.14
N ARG A 136 5.39 -21.02 -22.18
CA ARG A 136 6.25 -20.16 -22.99
C ARG A 136 6.24 -18.78 -22.35
N ALA A 137 7.18 -18.58 -21.44
CA ALA A 137 7.37 -17.28 -20.79
C ALA A 137 7.61 -16.18 -21.84
N LEU A 138 7.06 -14.99 -21.57
CA LEU A 138 7.55 -13.72 -22.10
C LEU A 138 8.95 -13.43 -21.54
#